data_AF-A0A0K2ZD55-F1
#
_entry.id   AF-A0A0K2ZD55-F1
#
_cell.length_a   1.000
_cell.length_b   1.000
_cell.length_c   1.000
_cell.angle_alpha   90.00
_cell.angle_beta   90.00
_cell.angle_gamma   90.00
#
_symmetry.space_group_name_H-M   'P 1'
#
loop_
_entity.id
_entity.type
_entity.pdbx_description
1 polymer ?
#
loop_
_entity_poly.entity_id
_entity_poly.type
_entity_poly.pdbx_seq_one_letter_code
_entity_poly.pdbx_strand_id
1 'polypeptide(L)'
;MTIQTSSTAARGHDMQADDRRAQLAAMLDHADPTARERRESLFREGYDLIVQALARKVPQKTILIALKEAYGLKLHPVRFRELLESETERRQQQGDTPRCTQCSHPIVPVKRVALLDVLSGLPDHSTREEIPA
;
A
#
# COMPACT_ATOMS: atom_id res chain seq x y z
N MET A 1 -26.74 23.99 54.81
CA MET A 1 -25.57 23.86 53.93
C MET A 1 -24.98 22.48 54.13
N THR A 2 -25.18 21.56 53.19
CA THR A 2 -24.58 20.22 53.26
C THR A 2 -24.24 19.81 51.84
N ILE A 3 -22.98 19.93 51.46
CA ILE A 3 -22.47 19.36 50.21
C ILE A 3 -22.04 17.95 50.55
N GLN A 4 -22.85 16.99 50.11
CA GLN A 4 -22.61 15.57 50.33
C GLN A 4 -21.56 15.11 49.30
N THR A 5 -20.39 14.78 49.81
CA THR A 5 -19.28 14.18 49.06
C THR A 5 -19.65 12.75 48.67
N SER A 6 -20.10 12.55 47.43
CA SER A 6 -20.30 11.22 46.85
C SER A 6 -19.66 11.16 45.46
N SER A 7 -18.35 10.91 45.41
CA SER A 7 -17.69 10.44 44.17
C SER A 7 -16.27 9.98 44.46
N THR A 8 -16.09 8.78 45.01
CA THR A 8 -14.77 8.11 45.08
C THR A 8 -14.74 6.85 44.22
N ALA A 9 -15.88 6.17 44.03
CA ALA A 9 -15.97 4.98 43.20
C ALA A 9 -15.85 5.27 41.68
N ALA A 10 -16.44 6.36 41.19
CA ALA A 10 -16.33 6.75 39.77
C ALA A 10 -14.88 7.12 39.39
N ARG A 11 -14.21 7.91 40.25
CA ARG A 11 -12.81 8.32 40.05
C ARG A 11 -11.82 7.16 40.01
N GLY A 12 -12.09 6.05 40.70
CA GLY A 12 -11.22 4.88 40.70
C GLY A 12 -11.25 4.08 39.38
N HIS A 13 -12.42 3.95 38.76
CA HIS A 13 -12.54 3.26 37.48
C HIS A 13 -11.98 4.07 36.31
N ASP A 14 -12.14 5.39 36.34
CA ASP A 14 -11.58 6.29 35.31
C ASP A 14 -10.05 6.25 35.35
N MET A 15 -9.45 6.35 36.54
CA MET A 15 -8.00 6.25 36.72
C MET A 15 -7.45 4.89 36.26
N GLN A 16 -8.17 3.80 36.53
CA GLN A 16 -7.77 2.47 36.08
C GLN A 16 -7.90 2.28 34.55
N ALA A 17 -8.82 3.01 33.90
CA ALA A 17 -8.94 3.02 32.44
C ALA A 17 -7.80 3.80 31.79
N ASP A 18 -7.41 4.93 32.39
CA ASP A 18 -6.30 5.75 31.94
C ASP A 18 -4.95 5.02 32.11
N ASP A 19 -4.76 4.32 33.23
CA ASP A 19 -3.56 3.50 33.47
C ASP A 19 -3.43 2.36 32.44
N ARG A 20 -4.53 1.65 32.13
CA ARG A 20 -4.52 0.60 31.09
C ARG A 20 -4.22 1.17 29.70
N ARG A 21 -4.72 2.37 29.38
CA ARG A 21 -4.43 3.06 28.12
C ARG A 21 -2.96 3.47 28.03
N ALA A 22 -2.41 4.04 29.10
CA ALA A 22 -0.99 4.41 29.18
C ALA A 22 -0.08 3.18 29.05
N GLN A 23 -0.45 2.07 29.70
CA GLN A 23 0.28 0.81 29.59
C GLN A 23 0.26 0.25 28.16
N LEU A 24 -0.91 0.28 27.49
CA LEU A 24 -1.02 -0.14 26.10
C LEU A 24 -0.19 0.75 25.16
N ALA A 25 -0.23 2.08 25.34
CA ALA A 25 0.57 3.01 24.55
C ALA A 25 2.07 2.71 24.66
N ALA A 26 2.57 2.52 25.88
CA ALA A 26 3.97 2.16 26.11
C ALA A 26 4.36 0.82 25.45
N MET A 27 3.46 -0.18 25.43
CA MET A 27 3.72 -1.44 24.74
C MET A 27 3.79 -1.29 23.21
N LEU A 28 2.94 -0.43 22.64
CA LEU A 28 2.92 -0.18 21.19
C LEU A 28 4.11 0.68 20.73
N ASP A 29 4.57 1.63 21.53
CA ASP A 29 5.73 2.48 21.21
C ASP A 29 7.03 1.68 21.07
N HIS A 30 7.12 0.53 21.74
CA HIS A 30 8.26 -0.39 21.64
C HIS A 30 8.07 -1.52 20.63
N ALA A 31 6.91 -1.59 19.95
CA ALA A 31 6.66 -2.62 18.96
C ALA A 31 7.43 -2.30 17.66
N ASP A 32 8.60 -2.91 17.50
CA ASP A 32 9.35 -2.81 16.26
C ASP A 32 8.63 -3.55 15.12
N PRO A 33 8.58 -2.96 13.91
CA PRO A 33 8.11 -3.68 12.75
C PRO A 33 8.99 -4.89 12.49
N THR A 34 8.36 -6.00 12.14
CA THR A 34 9.05 -7.22 11.74
C THR A 34 9.94 -6.95 10.52
N ALA A 35 10.95 -7.79 10.31
CA ALA A 35 11.82 -7.69 9.14
C ALA A 35 11.04 -7.83 7.81
N ARG A 36 9.85 -8.44 7.83
CA ARG A 36 8.94 -8.48 6.68
C ARG A 36 8.30 -7.11 6.45
N GLU A 37 7.69 -6.52 7.48
CA GLU A 37 7.02 -5.23 7.39
C GLU A 37 7.98 -4.10 7.01
N ARG A 38 9.21 -4.10 7.55
CA ARG A 38 10.24 -3.14 7.14
C ARG A 38 10.55 -3.24 5.65
N ARG A 39 10.71 -4.46 5.12
CA ARG A 39 10.98 -4.66 3.68
C ARG A 39 9.83 -4.18 2.81
N GLU A 40 8.60 -4.48 3.21
CA GLU A 40 7.40 -4.01 2.51
C GLU A 40 7.31 -2.48 2.55
N SER A 41 7.60 -1.86 3.69
CA SER A 41 7.63 -0.39 3.84
C SER A 41 8.67 0.26 2.92
N LEU A 42 9.91 -0.22 2.94
CA LEU A 42 10.98 0.31 2.09
C LEU A 42 10.68 0.11 0.60
N PHE A 43 10.05 -1.01 0.23
CA PHE A 43 9.61 -1.24 -1.15
C PHE A 43 8.52 -0.24 -1.56
N ARG A 44 7.57 0.06 -0.67
CA ARG A 44 6.49 1.04 -0.92
C ARG A 44 7.04 2.45 -1.15
N GLU A 45 8.03 2.84 -0.37
CA GLU A 45 8.72 4.13 -0.51
C GLU A 45 9.33 4.30 -1.91
N GLY A 46 9.95 3.25 -2.44
CA GLY A 46 10.55 3.26 -3.78
C GLY A 46 9.58 2.99 -4.94
N TYR A 47 8.30 2.72 -4.67
CA TYR A 47 7.37 2.18 -5.68
C TYR A 47 7.24 3.06 -6.94
N ASP A 48 7.05 4.37 -6.77
CA ASP A 48 6.85 5.27 -7.92
C ASP A 48 8.08 5.30 -8.85
N LEU A 49 9.28 5.21 -8.27
CA LEU A 49 10.53 5.14 -9.03
C LEU A 49 10.67 3.81 -9.77
N ILE A 50 10.28 2.70 -9.13
CA ILE A 50 10.26 1.36 -9.74
C ILE A 50 9.33 1.36 -10.95
N VAL A 51 8.10 1.87 -10.79
CA VAL A 51 7.09 1.89 -11.85
C VAL A 51 7.54 2.77 -13.02
N GLN A 52 8.15 3.93 -12.75
CA GLN A 52 8.75 4.77 -13.79
C GLN A 52 9.93 4.09 -14.50
N ALA A 53 10.77 3.34 -13.79
CA ALA A 53 11.85 2.57 -14.40
C ALA A 53 11.30 1.47 -15.32
N LEU A 54 10.25 0.77 -14.89
CA LEU A 54 9.56 -0.25 -15.70
C LEU A 54 8.93 0.37 -16.96
N ALA A 55 8.28 1.53 -16.85
CA ALA A 55 7.73 2.25 -18.00
C ALA A 55 8.81 2.63 -19.03
N ARG A 56 10.02 2.95 -18.56
CA ARG A 56 11.21 3.20 -19.40
C ARG A 56 11.91 1.92 -19.88
N LYS A 57 11.31 0.74 -19.67
CA LYS A 57 11.86 -0.57 -20.03
C LYS A 57 13.23 -0.87 -19.39
N VAL A 58 13.51 -0.32 -18.21
CA VAL A 58 14.71 -0.65 -17.45
C VAL A 58 14.67 -2.14 -17.05
N PRO A 59 15.74 -2.92 -17.26
CA PRO A 59 15.76 -4.34 -16.90
C PRO A 59 15.50 -4.57 -15.40
N GLN A 60 14.68 -5.58 -15.07
CA GLN A 60 14.37 -5.93 -13.68
C GLN A 60 15.63 -6.13 -12.82
N LYS A 61 16.68 -6.75 -13.39
CA LYS A 61 17.95 -6.97 -12.68
C LYS A 61 18.58 -5.65 -12.21
N THR A 62 18.54 -4.62 -13.05
CA THR A 62 19.07 -3.28 -12.71
C THR A 62 18.26 -2.64 -11.58
N ILE A 63 16.93 -2.77 -11.62
CA ILE A 63 16.04 -2.27 -10.55
C ILE A 63 16.34 -2.98 -9.22
N LEU A 64 16.54 -4.30 -9.24
CA LEU A 64 16.90 -5.08 -8.05
C LEU A 64 18.25 -4.65 -7.44
N ILE A 65 19.24 -4.35 -8.28
CA ILE A 65 20.53 -3.83 -7.82
C ILE A 65 20.34 -2.46 -7.17
N ALA A 66 19.60 -1.55 -7.82
CA ALA A 66 19.33 -0.22 -7.28
C ALA A 66 18.59 -0.28 -5.94
N LEU A 67 17.61 -1.19 -5.78
CA LEU A 67 16.90 -1.39 -4.51
C LEU A 67 17.82 -1.90 -3.40
N LYS A 68 18.75 -2.79 -3.74
CA LYS A 68 19.76 -3.27 -2.78
C LYS A 68 20.69 -2.13 -2.35
N GLU A 69 21.14 -1.30 -3.29
CA GLU A 69 22.11 -0.24 -3.02
C GLU A 69 21.50 0.95 -2.28
N ALA A 70 20.31 1.40 -2.68
CA ALA A 70 19.65 2.56 -2.08
C ALA A 70 18.95 2.25 -0.76
N TYR A 71 18.31 1.07 -0.65
CA TYR A 71 17.46 0.72 0.50
C TYR A 71 17.97 -0.49 1.30
N GLY A 72 19.11 -1.08 0.93
CA GLY A 72 19.57 -2.34 1.54
C GLY A 72 18.67 -3.55 1.21
N LEU A 73 17.71 -3.40 0.29
CA LEU A 73 16.70 -4.41 0.00
C LEU A 73 17.21 -5.48 -0.97
N LYS A 74 17.74 -6.58 -0.43
CA LYS A 74 18.07 -7.76 -1.24
C LYS A 74 16.82 -8.60 -1.51
N LEU A 75 16.24 -8.44 -2.69
CA LEU A 75 15.04 -9.16 -3.12
C LEU A 75 15.35 -10.23 -4.16
N HIS A 76 14.72 -11.39 -4.03
CA HIS A 76 14.65 -12.39 -5.09
C HIS A 76 13.69 -11.92 -6.20
N PRO A 77 13.91 -12.24 -7.49
CA PRO A 77 13.05 -11.80 -8.59
C PRO A 77 11.56 -12.17 -8.44
N VAL A 78 11.26 -13.34 -7.83
CA VAL A 78 9.89 -13.75 -7.52
C VAL A 78 9.28 -12.81 -6.49
N ARG A 79 9.98 -12.56 -5.37
CA ARG A 79 9.50 -11.71 -4.29
C ARG A 79 9.29 -10.26 -4.74
N PHE A 80 10.16 -9.76 -5.63
CA PHE A 80 9.98 -8.46 -6.24
C PHE A 80 8.66 -8.34 -7.00
N ARG A 81 8.28 -9.37 -7.77
CA ARG A 81 7.01 -9.36 -8.51
C ARG A 81 5.81 -9.40 -7.57
N GLU A 82 5.85 -10.25 -6.53
CA GLU A 82 4.79 -10.30 -5.52
C GLU A 82 4.58 -8.94 -4.84
N LEU A 83 5.67 -8.27 -4.44
CA LEU A 83 5.59 -6.94 -3.81
C LEU A 83 5.06 -5.88 -4.78
N LEU A 84 5.49 -5.94 -6.05
CA LEU A 84 5.02 -5.03 -7.09
C LEU A 84 3.51 -5.20 -7.34
N GLU A 85 3.05 -6.44 -7.46
CA GLU A 85 1.63 -6.77 -7.66
C GLU A 85 0.79 -6.35 -6.45
N SER A 86 1.21 -6.74 -5.25
CA SER A 86 0.51 -6.40 -4.00
C SER A 86 0.36 -4.89 -3.82
N GLU A 87 1.43 -4.13 -4.07
CA GLU A 87 1.39 -2.66 -3.94
C GLU A 87 0.57 -2.01 -5.05
N THR A 88 0.62 -2.54 -6.26
CA THR A 88 -0.22 -2.07 -7.38
C THR A 88 -1.70 -2.26 -7.06
N GLU A 89 -2.08 -3.42 -6.54
CA GLU A 89 -3.47 -3.71 -6.15
C GLU A 89 -3.94 -2.81 -5.00
N ARG A 90 -3.10 -2.64 -3.97
CA ARG A 90 -3.39 -1.73 -2.84
C ARG A 90 -3.67 -0.31 -3.32
N ARG A 91 -2.84 0.19 -4.25
CA ARG A 91 -2.97 1.54 -4.80
C ARG A 91 -4.16 1.70 -5.73
N GLN A 92 -4.47 0.69 -6.55
CA GLN A 92 -5.69 0.67 -7.36
C GLN A 92 -6.96 0.74 -6.50
N GLN A 93 -7.01 0.00 -5.39
CA GLN A 93 -8.13 0.05 -4.45
C GLN A 93 -8.29 1.43 -3.79
N GLN A 94 -7.19 2.19 -3.67
CA GLN A 94 -7.18 3.55 -3.13
C GLN A 94 -7.37 4.65 -4.20
N GLY A 95 -7.45 4.27 -5.49
CA GLY A 95 -7.49 5.22 -6.60
C GLY A 95 -6.16 5.94 -6.88
N ASP A 96 -5.06 5.50 -6.27
CA ASP A 96 -3.73 6.12 -6.38
C ASP A 96 -2.89 5.46 -7.49
N THR A 97 -3.21 5.75 -8.76
CA THR A 97 -2.44 5.19 -9.88
C THR A 97 -1.26 6.11 -10.23
N PRO A 98 0.00 5.62 -10.18
CA PRO A 98 1.16 6.45 -10.53
C PRO A 98 1.08 6.86 -12.00
N ARG A 99 1.53 8.09 -12.29
CA ARG A 99 1.55 8.65 -13.65
C ARG A 99 2.97 8.79 -14.16
N CYS A 100 3.16 8.60 -15.45
CA CYS A 100 4.43 8.83 -16.10
C CYS A 100 4.80 10.32 -16.02
N THR A 101 6.01 10.62 -15.56
CA THR A 101 6.53 11.99 -15.47
C THR A 101 6.79 12.63 -16.83
N GLN A 102 6.95 11.82 -17.88
CA GLN A 102 7.23 12.29 -19.25
C GLN A 102 5.98 12.50 -20.10
N CYS A 103 4.94 11.67 -19.93
CA CYS A 103 3.75 11.71 -20.79
C CYS A 103 2.42 11.75 -20.03
N SER A 104 2.44 11.81 -18.70
CA SER A 104 1.27 11.91 -17.80
C SER A 104 0.26 10.74 -17.88
N HIS A 105 0.53 9.73 -18.70
CA HIS A 105 -0.27 8.52 -18.81
C HIS A 105 -0.18 7.69 -17.52
N PRO A 106 -1.29 7.09 -17.06
CA PRO A 106 -1.28 6.16 -15.94
C PRO A 106 -0.33 4.99 -16.24
N ILE A 107 0.54 4.65 -15.28
CA ILE A 107 1.40 3.47 -15.38
C ILE A 107 0.80 2.39 -14.49
N VAL A 108 0.30 1.35 -15.12
CA VAL A 108 -0.09 0.13 -14.42
C VAL A 108 0.95 -0.94 -14.76
N PRO A 109 1.77 -1.38 -13.80
CA PRO A 109 2.65 -2.52 -14.02
C PRO A 109 1.82 -3.72 -14.46
N VAL A 110 2.08 -4.23 -15.67
CA VAL A 110 1.27 -5.27 -16.30
C VAL A 110 1.24 -6.51 -15.41
N LYS A 111 0.05 -6.92 -14.96
CA LYS A 111 -0.16 -8.23 -14.33
C LYS A 111 0.26 -9.29 -15.35
N ARG A 112 1.12 -10.25 -14.99
CA ARG A 112 1.37 -11.42 -15.87
C ARG A 112 0.09 -12.21 -16.17
N VAL A 113 -0.94 -12.05 -15.34
CA VAL A 113 -2.27 -12.67 -15.52
C VAL A 113 -3.10 -11.99 -16.61
N ALA A 114 -2.75 -10.78 -17.05
CA ALA A 114 -3.49 -10.09 -18.12
C ALA A 114 -3.12 -10.56 -19.55
N LEU A 115 -2.19 -11.51 -19.73
CA LEU A 115 -2.01 -12.15 -21.03
C LEU A 115 -3.15 -13.15 -21.34
N LEU A 116 -3.85 -13.66 -20.32
CA LEU A 116 -5.03 -14.51 -20.54
C LEU A 116 -6.30 -13.69 -20.74
N ASP A 117 -6.47 -12.55 -20.06
CA ASP A 117 -7.67 -11.71 -20.24
C ASP A 117 -7.70 -10.96 -21.58
N VAL A 118 -6.54 -10.65 -22.17
CA VAL A 118 -6.46 -10.06 -23.52
C VAL A 118 -6.79 -11.09 -24.62
N LEU A 119 -6.66 -12.39 -24.33
CA LEU A 119 -7.03 -13.48 -25.25
C LEU A 119 -8.50 -13.94 -25.07
N SER A 120 -9.18 -13.51 -24.01
CA SER A 120 -10.62 -13.76 -23.78
C SER A 120 -11.53 -12.73 -24.45
N GLY A 121 -11.10 -12.17 -25.58
CA GLY A 121 -11.82 -11.14 -26.32
C GLY A 121 -13.33 -11.37 -26.42
N LEU A 122 -14.10 -10.44 -25.84
CA LEU A 122 -15.34 -9.95 -26.39
C LEU A 122 -15.42 -8.44 -26.15
N PRO A 123 -15.36 -7.62 -27.20
CA PRO A 123 -15.82 -6.24 -27.12
C PRO A 123 -17.35 -6.24 -27.22
N ASP A 124 -18.07 -6.02 -26.12
CA ASP A 124 -19.46 -5.57 -26.21
C ASP A 124 -19.46 -4.05 -26.44
N HIS A 125 -19.15 -3.66 -27.68
CA HIS A 125 -19.52 -2.36 -28.20
C HIS A 125 -20.98 -2.45 -28.68
N SER A 126 -21.93 -2.50 -27.75
CA SER A 126 -23.30 -2.09 -28.09
C SER A 126 -23.43 -0.60 -27.81
N THR A 127 -22.96 0.20 -28.78
CA THR A 127 -23.28 1.61 -28.93
C THR A 127 -24.80 1.78 -28.91
N ARG A 128 -25.32 2.26 -27.79
CA ARG A 128 -26.67 2.81 -27.69
C ARG A 128 -26.59 4.31 -28.04
N GLU A 129 -26.60 4.61 -29.33
CA GLU A 129 -27.06 5.91 -29.86
C GLU A 129 -28.51 5.72 -30.33
N GLU A 130 -29.46 6.30 -29.60
CA GLU A 130 -30.11 7.61 -29.86
C GLU A 130 -31.34 7.49 -30.80
N ILE A 131 -32.54 7.34 -30.22
CA ILE A 131 -33.67 8.32 -30.13
C ILE A 131 -34.57 8.37 -31.41
N PRO A 132 -35.73 9.09 -31.46
CA PRO A 132 -37.07 8.51 -31.56
C PRO A 132 -37.82 8.84 -32.87
N ALA A 133 -38.96 8.18 -33.13
CA ALA A 133 -40.16 8.76 -33.74
C ALA A 133 -41.34 7.80 -33.55
#